data_AF-A0A847D0I4-F1
#
_entry.id   AF-A0A847D0I4-F1
#
_cell.length_a   1.000
_cell.length_b   1.000
_cell.length_c   1.000
_cell.angle_alpha   90.00
_cell.angle_beta   90.00
_cell.angle_gamma   90.00
#
_symmetry.space_group_name_H-M   'P 1'
#
loop_
_entity.id
_entity.type
_entity.pdbx_description
1 polymer ?
#
loop_
_entity_poly.entity_id
_entity_poly.type
_entity_poly.pdbx_seq_one_letter_code
_entity_poly.pdbx_strand_id
1 'polypeptide(L)'
;MENKLKGLNRFNLIMGGLHFIQAIAVLLLSDPERGVVPVTLSFLKFDQTISKLLPASEQLFTINLAWLVALFFFLSSMAHLFIATVYREKYESDLMKGINKVRWFEYALSASVMMVAISLLSGIYDLSSLIMIFFLDAIMNLTGLAMEVHNQGEKKIKWLDFVIGCIAGIIPWIVFGIYVYGARQFGGGDIPTFVYWIYVS
;
A
#
# COMPACT_ATOMS: atom_id res chain seq x y z
N MET A 1 0.44 6.64 33.54
CA MET A 1 0.08 6.89 32.12
C MET A 1 1.09 7.80 31.45
N GLU A 2 1.43 8.94 32.06
CA GLU A 2 2.37 9.92 31.52
C GLU A 2 3.75 9.36 31.08
N ASN A 3 4.41 8.53 31.91
CA ASN A 3 5.68 7.91 31.53
C ASN A 3 5.56 7.01 30.29
N LYS A 4 4.42 6.34 30.08
CA LYS A 4 4.18 5.53 28.87
C LYS A 4 4.02 6.43 27.64
N LEU A 5 3.28 7.53 27.75
CA LEU A 5 3.09 8.50 26.65
C LEU A 5 4.41 9.18 26.26
N LYS A 6 5.24 9.56 27.23
CA LYS A 6 6.61 10.05 26.98
C LYS A 6 7.47 9.00 26.27
N GLY A 7 7.38 7.73 26.68
CA GLY A 7 8.04 6.61 26.01
C GLY A 7 7.59 6.43 24.56
N LEU A 8 6.27 6.47 24.31
CA LEU A 8 5.69 6.40 22.97
C LEU A 8 6.11 7.57 22.08
N ASN A 9 6.19 8.78 22.64
CA ASN A 9 6.68 9.94 21.89
C ASN A 9 8.12 9.75 21.44
N ARG A 10 9.02 9.32 22.34
CA ARG A 10 10.42 9.00 22.00
C ARG A 10 10.50 7.89 20.96
N PHE A 11 9.68 6.85 21.10
CA PHE A 11 9.60 5.76 20.14
C PHE A 11 9.20 6.26 18.74
N ASN A 12 8.15 7.08 18.64
CA ASN A 12 7.73 7.67 17.37
C ASN A 12 8.82 8.54 16.74
N LEU A 13 9.56 9.35 17.52
CA LEU A 13 10.69 10.12 16.98
C LEU A 13 11.79 9.21 16.40
N ILE A 14 12.13 8.12 17.10
CA ILE A 14 13.13 7.16 16.64
C ILE A 14 12.66 6.48 15.35
N MET A 15 11.42 5.97 15.33
CA MET A 15 10.85 5.31 14.14
C MET A 15 10.76 6.26 12.96
N GLY A 16 10.36 7.52 13.19
CA GLY A 16 10.38 8.56 12.16
C GLY A 16 11.76 8.75 11.56
N GLY A 17 12.80 8.89 12.39
CA GLY A 17 14.18 8.98 11.94
C GLY A 17 14.66 7.74 11.18
N LEU A 18 14.33 6.54 11.66
CA LEU A 18 14.71 5.28 11.01
C LEU A 18 14.06 5.13 9.63
N HIS A 19 12.78 5.46 9.49
CA HIS A 19 12.10 5.43 8.19
C HIS A 19 12.67 6.48 7.24
N PHE A 20 12.96 7.69 7.73
CA PHE A 20 13.60 8.72 6.91
C PHE A 20 14.96 8.27 6.37
N ILE A 21 15.81 7.70 7.23
CA ILE A 21 17.12 7.19 6.82
C ILE A 21 16.98 6.07 5.78
N GLN A 22 16.02 5.16 5.96
CA GLN A 22 15.74 4.11 4.98
C GLN A 22 15.28 4.68 3.63
N ALA A 23 14.38 5.68 3.63
CA ALA A 23 13.94 6.33 2.41
C ALA A 23 15.12 6.96 1.64
N ILE A 24 16.00 7.68 2.35
CA ILE A 24 17.21 8.28 1.77
C ILE A 24 18.17 7.20 1.27
N ALA A 25 18.39 6.12 2.05
CA ALA A 25 19.25 5.02 1.66
C ALA A 25 18.75 4.34 0.37
N VAL A 26 17.44 4.12 0.24
CA VAL A 26 16.84 3.57 -0.99
C VAL A 26 17.15 4.49 -2.17
N LEU A 27 16.90 5.80 -2.06
CA LEU A 27 17.14 6.75 -3.15
C LEU A 27 18.61 6.84 -3.56
N LEU A 28 19.54 6.76 -2.60
CA LEU A 28 20.98 6.90 -2.87
C LEU A 28 21.64 5.60 -3.37
N LEU A 29 21.12 4.44 -2.96
CA LEU A 29 21.73 3.14 -3.25
C LEU A 29 21.04 2.40 -4.40
N SER A 30 19.79 2.74 -4.74
CA SER A 30 19.09 2.13 -5.88
C SER A 30 19.67 2.59 -7.21
N ASP A 31 19.83 1.67 -8.14
CA ASP A 31 20.18 1.99 -9.53
C ASP A 31 18.96 2.64 -10.23
N PRO A 32 19.08 3.90 -10.71
CA PRO A 32 17.95 4.63 -11.29
C PRO A 32 17.48 4.04 -12.63
N GLU A 33 18.30 3.23 -13.31
CA GLU A 33 17.97 2.61 -14.59
C GLU A 33 17.35 1.21 -14.42
N ARG A 34 17.48 0.61 -13.22
CA ARG A 34 16.89 -0.70 -12.91
C ARG A 34 15.55 -0.57 -12.20
N GLY A 35 14.71 -1.59 -12.34
CA GLY A 35 13.39 -1.61 -11.72
C GLY A 35 12.43 -0.59 -12.31
N VAL A 36 12.69 -0.14 -13.54
CA VAL A 36 11.79 0.72 -14.32
C VAL A 36 10.77 -0.15 -15.03
N VAL A 37 9.50 0.03 -14.71
CA VAL A 37 8.39 -0.79 -15.20
C VAL A 37 7.35 0.09 -15.91
N PRO A 38 6.66 -0.42 -16.94
CA PRO A 38 5.63 0.34 -17.63
C PRO A 38 4.34 0.42 -16.81
N VAL A 39 3.59 1.49 -17.02
CA VAL A 39 2.16 1.56 -16.69
C VAL A 39 1.40 1.64 -18.00
N THR A 40 0.41 0.75 -18.16
CA THR A 40 -0.33 0.58 -19.40
C THR A 40 -1.80 0.94 -19.23
N LEU A 41 -2.47 1.22 -20.35
CA LEU A 41 -3.91 1.38 -20.41
C LEU A 41 -4.49 0.40 -21.42
N SER A 42 -5.42 -0.44 -20.96
CA SER A 42 -6.18 -1.35 -21.83
C SER A 42 -7.42 -0.65 -22.39
N PHE A 43 -7.67 -0.78 -23.70
CA PHE A 43 -8.83 -0.19 -24.38
C PHE A 43 -9.23 -1.00 -25.61
N LEU A 44 -10.35 -0.63 -26.24
CA LEU A 44 -10.80 -1.25 -27.49
C LEU A 44 -10.34 -0.42 -28.69
N LYS A 45 -9.65 -1.07 -29.63
CA LYS A 45 -9.24 -0.48 -30.91
C LYS A 45 -10.09 -1.05 -32.03
N PHE A 46 -10.60 -0.18 -32.89
CA PHE A 46 -11.38 -0.60 -34.06
C PHE A 46 -10.46 -1.12 -35.16
N ASP A 47 -10.70 -2.36 -35.58
CA ASP A 47 -10.07 -2.98 -36.73
C ASP A 47 -10.97 -2.83 -37.96
N GLN A 48 -10.49 -2.06 -38.94
CA GLN A 48 -11.22 -1.76 -40.17
C GLN A 48 -11.32 -2.96 -41.12
N THR A 49 -10.38 -3.91 -41.06
CA THR A 49 -10.34 -5.08 -41.95
C THR A 49 -11.44 -6.06 -41.60
N ILE A 50 -11.72 -6.24 -40.32
CA ILE A 50 -12.76 -7.16 -39.84
C ILE A 50 -14.00 -6.46 -39.28
N SER A 51 -14.04 -5.12 -39.31
CA SER A 51 -15.12 -4.28 -38.76
C SER A 51 -15.49 -4.62 -37.31
N LYS A 52 -14.50 -4.80 -36.43
CA LYS A 52 -14.71 -5.18 -35.02
C LYS A 52 -13.81 -4.38 -34.08
N LEU A 53 -14.27 -4.23 -32.84
CA LEU A 53 -13.45 -3.75 -31.73
C LEU A 53 -12.65 -4.91 -31.16
N LEU A 54 -11.32 -4.74 -31.06
CA LEU A 54 -10.40 -5.72 -30.48
C LEU A 54 -9.69 -5.12 -29.25
N PRO A 55 -9.34 -5.94 -28.25
CA PRO A 55 -8.49 -5.50 -27.14
C PRO A 55 -7.15 -4.97 -27.64
N ALA A 56 -6.75 -3.81 -27.12
CA ALA A 56 -5.46 -3.19 -27.34
C ALA A 56 -4.92 -2.64 -26.00
N SER A 57 -3.61 -2.41 -25.93
CA SER A 57 -2.96 -1.82 -24.77
C SER A 57 -1.90 -0.83 -25.24
N GLU A 58 -1.82 0.33 -24.58
CA GLU A 58 -0.80 1.34 -24.83
C GLU A 58 0.01 1.57 -23.54
N GLN A 59 1.32 1.80 -23.67
CA GLN A 59 2.13 2.26 -22.55
C GLN A 59 1.92 3.76 -22.36
N LEU A 60 1.53 4.18 -21.15
CA LEU A 60 1.34 5.59 -20.82
C LEU A 60 2.64 6.25 -20.38
N PHE A 61 3.33 5.62 -19.43
CA PHE A 61 4.59 6.09 -18.85
C PHE A 61 5.35 4.94 -18.20
N THR A 62 6.53 5.22 -17.68
CA THR A 62 7.29 4.29 -16.84
C THR A 62 7.47 4.85 -15.44
N ILE A 63 7.65 3.96 -14.46
CA ILE A 63 7.93 4.31 -13.08
C ILE A 63 9.04 3.42 -12.54
N ASN A 64 9.94 3.99 -11.73
CA ASN A 64 10.95 3.22 -11.03
C ASN A 64 10.40 2.73 -9.68
N LEU A 65 10.45 1.42 -9.43
CA LEU A 65 9.97 0.81 -8.19
C LEU A 65 10.64 1.40 -6.93
N ALA A 66 11.91 1.79 -7.00
CA ALA A 66 12.63 2.39 -5.88
C ALA A 66 11.97 3.69 -5.39
N TRP A 67 11.29 4.42 -6.27
CA TRP A 67 10.59 5.66 -5.91
C TRP A 67 9.34 5.36 -5.08
N LEU A 68 8.62 4.28 -5.39
CA LEU A 68 7.48 3.82 -4.60
C LEU A 68 7.95 3.29 -3.24
N VAL A 69 9.07 2.56 -3.21
CA VAL A 69 9.69 2.07 -1.97
C VAL A 69 10.10 3.25 -1.06
N ALA A 70 10.81 4.23 -1.60
CA ALA A 70 11.18 5.42 -0.85
C ALA A 70 9.94 6.21 -0.38
N LEU A 71 8.90 6.32 -1.22
CA LEU A 71 7.68 7.05 -0.89
C LEU A 71 6.96 6.47 0.33
N PHE A 72 6.80 5.14 0.44
CA PHE A 72 6.13 4.58 1.61
C PHE A 72 6.95 4.83 2.90
N PHE A 73 8.27 4.73 2.84
CA PHE A 73 9.13 5.07 3.98
C PHE A 73 9.00 6.54 4.38
N PHE A 74 8.95 7.46 3.40
CA PHE A 74 8.71 8.87 3.70
C PHE A 74 7.34 9.11 4.33
N LEU A 75 6.28 8.45 3.84
CA LEU A 75 4.94 8.55 4.43
C LEU A 75 4.93 8.12 5.90
N SER A 76 5.52 6.96 6.21
CA SER A 76 5.63 6.47 7.60
C SER A 76 6.48 7.42 8.46
N SER A 77 7.61 7.89 7.94
CA SER A 77 8.45 8.88 8.62
C SER A 77 7.67 10.15 8.96
N MET A 78 6.95 10.72 7.99
CA MET A 78 6.16 11.93 8.16
C MET A 78 5.05 11.74 9.20
N ALA A 79 4.34 10.61 9.17
CA ALA A 79 3.29 10.32 10.15
C ALA A 79 3.85 10.20 11.57
N HIS A 80 4.97 9.50 11.74
CA HIS A 80 5.65 9.37 13.04
C HIS A 80 6.11 10.72 13.58
N LEU A 81 6.75 11.55 12.75
CA LEU A 81 7.16 12.89 13.14
C LEU A 81 5.96 13.79 13.45
N PHE A 82 4.88 13.68 12.68
CA PHE A 82 3.65 14.44 12.89
C PHE A 82 3.00 14.13 14.24
N ILE A 83 2.83 12.85 14.60
CA ILE A 83 2.29 12.46 15.93
C ILE A 83 3.26 12.71 17.08
N ALA A 84 4.56 12.75 16.80
CA ALA A 84 5.55 13.06 17.82
C ALA A 84 5.67 14.56 18.12
N THR A 85 5.24 15.43 17.20
CA THR A 85 5.44 16.88 17.28
C THR A 85 4.11 17.64 17.27
N VAL A 86 3.61 18.02 16.09
CA VAL A 86 2.47 18.92 15.89
C VAL A 86 1.16 18.33 16.39
N TYR A 87 0.96 17.02 16.20
CA TYR A 87 -0.31 16.34 16.53
C TYR A 87 -0.27 15.60 17.87
N ARG A 88 0.76 15.83 18.68
CA ARG A 88 1.04 15.01 19.87
C ARG A 88 -0.10 14.99 20.89
N GLU A 89 -0.60 16.16 21.29
CA GLU A 89 -1.65 16.23 22.32
C GLU A 89 -2.92 15.51 21.87
N LYS A 90 -3.29 15.68 20.60
CA LYS A 90 -4.47 15.05 20.03
C LYS A 90 -4.28 13.54 19.87
N TYR A 91 -3.10 13.11 19.43
CA TYR A 91 -2.71 11.71 19.36
C TYR A 91 -2.80 11.05 20.75
N GLU A 92 -2.20 11.64 21.78
CA GLU A 92 -2.24 11.10 23.13
C GLU A 92 -3.69 11.06 23.68
N SER A 93 -4.52 12.07 23.40
CA SER A 93 -5.94 12.10 23.78
C SER A 93 -6.76 11.00 23.09
N ASP A 94 -6.50 10.73 21.81
CA ASP A 94 -7.21 9.68 21.06
C ASP A 94 -6.73 8.28 21.50
N LEU A 95 -5.44 8.11 21.84
CA LEU A 95 -4.93 6.86 22.42
C LEU A 95 -5.63 6.49 23.73
N MET A 96 -5.96 7.47 24.57
CA MET A 96 -6.73 7.22 25.80
C MET A 96 -8.12 6.66 25.54
N LYS A 97 -8.62 6.78 24.30
CA LYS A 97 -9.90 6.23 23.84
C LYS A 97 -9.72 4.94 23.03
N GLY A 98 -8.50 4.43 22.93
CA GLY A 98 -8.17 3.26 22.11
C GLY A 98 -8.17 3.54 20.60
N ILE A 99 -8.03 4.79 20.19
CA ILE A 99 -8.09 5.20 18.78
C ILE A 99 -6.72 5.73 18.33
N ASN A 100 -6.26 5.33 17.15
CA ASN A 100 -5.10 5.92 16.49
C ASN A 100 -5.41 6.27 15.03
N LYS A 101 -5.96 7.47 14.81
CA LYS A 101 -6.37 7.92 13.48
C LYS A 101 -5.22 8.04 12.49
N VAL A 102 -4.10 8.57 12.94
CA VAL A 102 -2.95 8.83 12.05
C VAL A 102 -2.37 7.52 11.53
N ARG A 103 -2.36 6.45 12.33
CA ARG A 103 -1.99 5.11 11.86
C ARG A 103 -2.82 4.70 10.65
N TRP A 104 -4.15 4.78 10.74
CA TRP A 104 -5.01 4.29 9.66
C TRP A 104 -4.94 5.16 8.41
N PHE A 105 -4.81 6.48 8.55
CA PHE A 105 -4.59 7.36 7.40
C PHE A 105 -3.23 7.14 6.74
N GLU A 106 -2.18 6.94 7.55
CA GLU A 106 -0.86 6.64 7.01
C GLU A 106 -0.85 5.28 6.31
N TYR A 107 -1.37 4.21 6.94
CA TYR A 107 -1.44 2.90 6.31
C TYR A 107 -2.29 2.90 5.04
N ALA A 108 -3.42 3.62 5.03
CA ALA A 108 -4.24 3.75 3.83
C ALA A 108 -3.49 4.37 2.63
N LEU A 109 -2.38 5.08 2.87
CA LEU A 109 -1.51 5.59 1.82
C LEU A 109 -0.28 4.70 1.63
N SER A 110 0.48 4.42 2.68
CA SER A 110 1.77 3.72 2.61
C SER A 110 1.60 2.24 2.23
N ALA A 111 0.64 1.53 2.82
CA ALA A 111 0.34 0.14 2.45
C ALA A 111 -0.22 0.07 1.02
N SER A 112 -1.06 1.02 0.61
CA SER A 112 -1.57 1.10 -0.76
C SER A 112 -0.46 1.36 -1.79
N VAL A 113 0.49 2.25 -1.49
CA VAL A 113 1.70 2.46 -2.33
C VAL A 113 2.53 1.18 -2.42
N MET A 114 2.71 0.48 -1.29
CA MET A 114 3.41 -0.80 -1.26
C MET A 114 2.69 -1.87 -2.10
N MET A 115 1.37 -1.96 -2.01
CA MET A 115 0.56 -2.87 -2.82
C MET A 115 0.66 -2.57 -4.31
N VAL A 116 0.74 -1.30 -4.71
CA VAL A 116 1.01 -0.90 -6.09
C VAL A 116 2.41 -1.35 -6.53
N ALA A 117 3.44 -1.14 -5.71
CA ALA A 117 4.80 -1.57 -6.03
C ALA A 117 4.90 -3.10 -6.19
N ILE A 118 4.25 -3.84 -5.29
CA ILE A 118 4.13 -5.29 -5.35
C ILE A 118 3.41 -5.72 -6.65
N SER A 119 2.28 -5.08 -6.96
CA SER A 119 1.50 -5.38 -8.17
C SER A 119 2.31 -5.20 -9.45
N LEU A 120 3.03 -4.09 -9.54
CA LEU A 120 3.96 -3.81 -10.65
C LEU A 120 5.07 -4.87 -10.73
N LEU A 121 5.63 -5.28 -9.59
CA LEU A 121 6.64 -6.34 -9.53
C LEU A 121 6.09 -7.70 -10.02
N SER A 122 4.79 -7.96 -9.86
CA SER A 122 4.12 -9.17 -10.37
C SER A 122 3.67 -9.09 -11.84
N GLY A 123 3.88 -7.96 -12.51
CA GLY A 123 3.44 -7.75 -13.90
C GLY A 123 2.04 -7.17 -14.07
N ILE A 124 1.41 -6.68 -12.99
CA ILE A 124 0.13 -5.96 -13.05
C ILE A 124 0.42 -4.51 -13.44
N TYR A 125 0.45 -4.23 -14.74
CA TYR A 125 0.81 -2.90 -15.27
C TYR A 125 -0.39 -2.01 -15.63
N ASP A 126 -1.60 -2.58 -15.71
CA ASP A 126 -2.79 -1.84 -16.13
C ASP A 126 -3.20 -0.79 -15.08
N LEU A 127 -3.30 0.47 -15.50
CA LEU A 127 -3.58 1.61 -14.63
C LEU A 127 -4.90 1.46 -13.85
N SER A 128 -5.95 0.94 -14.49
CA SER A 128 -7.26 0.78 -13.84
C SER A 128 -7.16 -0.24 -12.71
N SER A 129 -6.44 -1.33 -12.95
CA SER A 129 -6.18 -2.37 -11.95
C SER A 129 -5.36 -1.84 -10.77
N LEU A 130 -4.31 -1.07 -11.04
CA LEU A 130 -3.48 -0.43 -10.01
C LEU A 130 -4.28 0.55 -9.14
N ILE A 131 -5.16 1.36 -9.75
CA ILE A 131 -6.06 2.28 -9.01
C ILE A 131 -7.00 1.48 -8.10
N MET A 132 -7.63 0.43 -8.61
CA MET A 132 -8.54 -0.39 -7.80
C MET A 132 -7.80 -1.06 -6.64
N ILE A 133 -6.62 -1.62 -6.88
CA ILE A 133 -5.79 -2.23 -5.82
C ILE A 133 -5.43 -1.20 -4.75
N PHE A 134 -4.99 -0.01 -5.15
CA PHE A 134 -4.66 1.08 -4.23
C PHE A 134 -5.85 1.42 -3.33
N PHE A 135 -7.04 1.62 -3.91
CA PHE A 135 -8.20 2.02 -3.13
C PHE A 135 -8.80 0.89 -2.30
N LEU A 136 -8.69 -0.37 -2.73
CA LEU A 136 -9.11 -1.53 -1.92
C LEU A 136 -8.25 -1.66 -0.66
N ASP A 137 -6.93 -1.49 -0.78
CA ASP A 137 -6.02 -1.49 0.37
C ASP A 137 -6.26 -0.27 1.28
N ALA A 138 -6.52 0.90 0.69
CA ALA A 138 -6.91 2.08 1.45
C ALA A 138 -8.22 1.85 2.22
N ILE A 139 -9.24 1.24 1.60
CA ILE A 139 -10.51 0.92 2.24
C ILE A 139 -10.30 -0.08 3.38
N MET A 140 -9.50 -1.13 3.19
CA MET A 140 -9.14 -2.06 4.26
C MET A 140 -8.63 -1.30 5.50
N ASN A 141 -7.70 -0.36 5.32
CA ASN A 141 -7.16 0.42 6.42
C ASN A 141 -8.19 1.39 7.03
N LEU A 142 -8.98 2.08 6.21
CA LEU A 142 -10.01 3.01 6.69
C LEU A 142 -11.15 2.31 7.44
N THR A 143 -11.46 1.05 7.10
CA THR A 143 -12.39 0.24 7.90
C THR A 143 -11.80 -0.17 9.25
N GLY A 144 -10.47 -0.27 9.37
CA GLY A 144 -9.80 -0.37 10.68
C GLY A 144 -10.02 0.86 11.56
N LEU A 145 -9.98 2.06 10.97
CA LEU A 145 -10.36 3.29 11.66
C LEU A 145 -11.84 3.28 12.04
N ALA A 146 -12.72 2.91 11.11
CA ALA A 146 -14.16 2.81 11.38
C ALA A 146 -14.42 1.85 12.56
N MET A 147 -13.73 0.71 12.60
CA MET A 147 -13.81 -0.27 13.69
C MET A 147 -13.44 0.35 15.04
N GLU A 148 -12.35 1.12 15.13
CA GLU A 148 -11.93 1.81 16.36
C GLU A 148 -12.95 2.90 16.78
N VAL A 149 -13.49 3.65 15.82
CA VAL A 149 -14.43 4.75 16.08
C VAL A 149 -15.82 4.25 16.47
N HIS A 150 -16.38 3.31 15.70
CA HIS A 150 -17.75 2.82 15.89
C HIS A 150 -17.92 1.96 17.15
N ASN A 151 -16.82 1.35 17.65
CA ASN A 151 -16.86 0.53 18.87
C ASN A 151 -16.45 1.29 20.14
N GLN A 152 -16.18 2.60 20.04
CA GLN A 152 -15.79 3.40 21.18
C GLN A 152 -16.95 3.50 22.18
N GLY A 153 -16.78 2.93 23.38
CA GLY A 153 -17.80 2.96 24.44
C GLY A 153 -18.94 1.93 24.28
N GLU A 154 -18.88 1.07 23.26
CA GLU A 154 -19.87 0.02 23.04
C GLU A 154 -19.73 -1.13 24.06
N LYS A 155 -20.88 -1.66 24.52
CA LYS A 155 -20.90 -2.81 25.46
C LYS A 155 -20.56 -4.13 24.77
N LYS A 156 -20.78 -4.22 23.46
CA LYS A 156 -20.51 -5.40 22.62
C LYS A 156 -19.87 -4.92 21.33
N ILE A 157 -18.81 -5.61 20.92
CA ILE A 157 -18.07 -5.28 19.71
C ILE A 157 -18.90 -5.61 18.46
N LYS A 158 -19.07 -4.63 17.59
CA LYS A 158 -19.67 -4.71 16.25
C LYS A 158 -18.55 -4.99 15.25
N TRP A 159 -18.56 -6.19 14.68
CA TRP A 159 -17.47 -6.70 13.83
C TRP A 159 -17.62 -6.39 12.33
N LEU A 160 -18.69 -5.69 11.92
CA LEU A 160 -18.99 -5.46 10.51
C LEU A 160 -17.84 -4.74 9.78
N ASP A 161 -17.30 -3.68 10.37
CA ASP A 161 -16.21 -2.90 9.77
C ASP A 161 -14.96 -3.77 9.54
N PHE A 162 -14.61 -4.61 10.53
CA PHE A 162 -13.52 -5.57 10.41
C PHE A 162 -13.73 -6.57 9.26
N VAL A 163 -14.93 -7.14 9.15
CA VAL A 163 -15.26 -8.11 8.09
C VAL A 163 -15.18 -7.46 6.71
N ILE A 164 -15.71 -6.24 6.54
CA ILE A 164 -15.60 -5.50 5.29
C ILE A 164 -14.13 -5.22 4.96
N GLY A 165 -13.34 -4.84 5.96
CA GLY A 165 -11.89 -4.66 5.81
C GLY A 165 -11.18 -5.91 5.33
N CYS A 166 -11.48 -7.08 5.90
CA CYS A 166 -10.91 -8.35 5.43
C CYS A 166 -11.28 -8.67 3.98
N ILE A 167 -12.53 -8.38 3.57
CA ILE A 167 -12.98 -8.59 2.19
C ILE A 167 -12.24 -7.64 1.23
N ALA A 168 -12.13 -6.36 1.59
CA ALA A 168 -11.39 -5.40 0.78
C ALA A 168 -9.89 -5.78 0.68
N GLY A 169 -9.30 -6.18 1.80
CA GLY A 169 -7.88 -6.50 1.92
C GLY A 169 -7.48 -7.78 1.20
N ILE A 170 -8.34 -8.80 1.11
CA ILE A 170 -7.98 -10.07 0.45
C ILE A 170 -8.01 -9.98 -1.08
N ILE A 171 -8.77 -9.03 -1.65
CA ILE A 171 -8.95 -8.93 -3.11
C ILE A 171 -7.61 -8.67 -3.84
N PRO A 172 -6.77 -7.69 -3.45
CA PRO A 172 -5.45 -7.51 -4.07
C PRO A 172 -4.58 -8.77 -4.09
N TRP A 173 -4.59 -9.56 -3.01
CA TRP A 173 -3.83 -10.81 -2.93
C TRP A 173 -4.37 -11.91 -3.85
N ILE A 174 -5.69 -11.98 -4.04
CA ILE A 174 -6.32 -12.89 -5.02
C ILE A 174 -5.89 -12.49 -6.44
N VAL A 175 -5.94 -11.20 -6.78
CA VAL A 175 -5.50 -10.69 -8.09
C VAL A 175 -4.03 -11.05 -8.32
N PHE A 176 -3.18 -10.85 -7.32
CA PHE A 176 -1.79 -11.28 -7.38
C PHE A 176 -1.65 -12.79 -7.65
N GLY A 177 -2.39 -13.63 -6.91
CA GLY A 177 -2.35 -15.08 -7.10
C GLY A 177 -2.71 -15.51 -8.52
N ILE A 178 -3.65 -14.81 -9.18
CA ILE A 178 -4.00 -15.02 -10.58
C ILE A 178 -2.80 -14.70 -11.50
N TYR A 179 -2.07 -13.62 -11.24
CA TYR A 179 -0.90 -13.23 -12.02
C TYR A 179 0.28 -14.20 -11.84
N VAL A 180 0.53 -14.69 -10.62
CA VAL A 180 1.53 -15.75 -10.38
C VAL A 180 1.18 -17.02 -11.14
N TYR A 181 -0.08 -17.44 -11.06
CA TYR A 181 -0.56 -18.60 -11.79
C TYR A 181 -0.39 -18.41 -13.30
N GLY A 182 -0.76 -17.24 -13.82
CA GLY A 182 -0.60 -16.89 -15.23
C GLY A 182 0.86 -16.89 -15.68
N ALA A 183 1.75 -16.28 -14.91
CA ALA A 183 3.19 -16.27 -15.18
C ALA A 183 3.78 -17.69 -15.17
N ARG A 184 3.39 -18.54 -14.22
CA ARG A 184 3.82 -19.94 -14.17
C ARG A 184 3.30 -20.77 -15.35
N GLN A 185 2.05 -20.55 -15.75
CA GLN A 185 1.40 -21.36 -16.78
C GLN A 185 1.76 -20.92 -18.20
N PHE A 186 1.92 -19.61 -18.42
CA PHE A 186 2.04 -19.01 -19.76
C PHE A 186 3.33 -18.23 -19.98
N GLY A 187 4.12 -17.95 -18.94
CA GLY A 187 5.31 -17.09 -19.02
C GLY A 187 6.55 -17.73 -19.65
N GLY A 188 6.60 -19.07 -19.77
CA GLY A 188 7.69 -19.79 -20.42
C GLY A 188 9.03 -19.77 -19.67
N GLY A 189 9.06 -19.31 -18.41
CA GLY A 189 10.23 -19.26 -17.54
C GLY A 189 9.85 -19.21 -16.06
N ASP A 190 10.85 -19.32 -15.18
CA ASP A 190 10.63 -19.32 -13.74
C ASP A 190 10.46 -17.89 -13.18
N ILE A 191 9.53 -17.74 -12.25
CA ILE A 191 9.35 -16.50 -11.50
C ILE A 191 10.55 -16.36 -10.53
N PRO A 192 11.23 -15.20 -10.47
CA PRO A 192 12.37 -15.02 -9.57
C PRO A 192 12.01 -15.33 -8.10
N THR A 193 12.87 -16.06 -7.40
CA THR A 193 12.57 -16.55 -6.04
C THR A 193 12.29 -15.45 -5.02
N PHE A 194 12.94 -14.29 -5.14
CA PHE A 194 12.71 -13.15 -4.25
C PHE A 194 11.29 -12.58 -4.35
N VAL A 195 10.61 -12.77 -5.50
CA VAL A 195 9.21 -12.39 -5.69
C VAL A 195 8.39 -13.15 -4.67
N TYR A 196 8.44 -14.49 -4.65
CA TYR A 196 7.72 -15.31 -3.65
C TYR A 196 7.98 -14.90 -2.19
N TRP A 197 9.23 -14.58 -1.84
CA TRP A 197 9.56 -14.17 -0.47
C TRP A 197 8.90 -12.86 -0.06
N ILE A 198 8.79 -11.89 -0.98
CA ILE A 198 8.09 -10.61 -0.72
C ILE A 198 6.61 -10.84 -0.41
N TYR A 199 5.95 -11.87 -0.98
CA TYR A 199 4.51 -12.10 -0.74
C TYR A 199 4.20 -12.90 0.51
N VAL A 200 5.12 -13.76 0.95
CA VAL A 200 4.88 -14.64 2.11
C VAL A 200 5.32 -13.99 3.43
N SER A 201 6.25 -13.03 3.38
CA SER A 201 6.71 -12.25 4.53
C SER A 201 5.70 -11.18 4.96
#